data_AF-A0A7C3ZP94-F1
#
_entry.id   AF-A0A7C3ZP94-F1
#
_cell.length_a   1.000
_cell.length_b   1.000
_cell.length_c   1.000
_cell.angle_alpha   90.00
_cell.angle_beta   90.00
_cell.angle_gamma   90.00
#
_symmetry.space_group_name_H-M   'P 1'
#
loop_
_entity.id
_entity.type
_entity.pdbx_description
1 polymer ?
#
loop_
_entity_poly.entity_id
_entity_poly.type
_entity_poly.pdbx_seq_one_letter_code
_entity_poly.pdbx_strand_id
1 'polypeptide(L)'
;MNSKIVFKSDSYDMGDYKRAIEFVKWTKEKFPARRYILILWDHGSGWLDPRKKQKQPNKGISFDDETGNYINTEEIGKIVRESGGVDILAFDACLMQMAEVLTEVKDHTKIVIGSEETVPGYGYPYGLFLDPIVKNPSMSNEEIAKTIVSSFKKFYDFLKQPATLSAVRSSKISGLNRVISDFAKAAMTADEIEAVKKARTDVIRFDIVGEEDDPNKKISFFGDIYNFADIIAKNISKNDEKSLNLKMKADILKSFITDQLVIARGNSGQERTGKSLDLAYGVSVYIAPVDTKITIEKIDSILKAPYSNFKFAKETAWGDFVKFMYEKAK
;
A
#
# COMPACT_ATOMS: atom_id res chain seq x y z
N MET A 1 9.27 -34.57 -2.10
CA MET A 1 8.01 -33.89 -1.73
C MET A 1 6.87 -34.88 -1.95
N ASN A 2 6.01 -35.09 -0.95
CA ASN A 2 4.87 -36.03 -1.00
C ASN A 2 3.51 -35.31 -1.11
N SER A 3 3.49 -34.06 -1.59
CA SER A 3 2.26 -33.27 -1.66
C SER A 3 1.29 -33.83 -2.69
N LYS A 4 0.03 -34.02 -2.31
CA LYS A 4 -1.03 -34.47 -3.22
C LYS A 4 -1.43 -33.31 -4.15
N ILE A 5 -1.43 -33.56 -5.46
CA ILE A 5 -2.02 -32.64 -6.45
C ILE A 5 -3.53 -32.62 -6.24
N VAL A 6 -4.10 -31.43 -6.01
CA VAL A 6 -5.54 -31.23 -5.73
C VAL A 6 -6.30 -30.59 -6.89
N PHE A 7 -5.58 -29.93 -7.81
CA PHE A 7 -6.09 -29.35 -9.03
C PHE A 7 -4.96 -29.29 -10.08
N LYS A 8 -5.29 -29.49 -11.35
CA LYS A 8 -4.39 -29.33 -12.49
C LYS A 8 -5.18 -28.78 -13.67
N SER A 9 -4.60 -27.79 -14.36
CA SER A 9 -5.09 -27.25 -15.64
C SER A 9 -3.89 -27.16 -16.60
N ASP A 10 -4.15 -27.26 -17.90
CA ASP A 10 -3.11 -27.14 -18.94
C ASP A 10 -2.78 -25.67 -19.25
N SER A 11 -3.73 -24.75 -19.06
CA SER A 11 -3.50 -23.31 -19.00
C SER A 11 -4.44 -22.66 -17.99
N TYR A 12 -4.00 -21.58 -17.35
CA TYR A 12 -4.79 -20.83 -16.38
C TYR A 12 -4.22 -19.42 -16.25
N ASP A 13 -4.94 -18.41 -16.74
CA ASP A 13 -4.51 -17.00 -16.69
C ASP A 13 -4.51 -16.50 -15.24
N MET A 14 -3.33 -16.39 -14.65
CA MET A 14 -3.14 -15.95 -13.26
C MET A 14 -3.29 -14.42 -13.09
N GLY A 15 -3.35 -13.67 -14.20
CA GLY A 15 -3.62 -12.24 -14.23
C GLY A 15 -5.12 -11.91 -14.39
N ASP A 16 -5.98 -12.88 -14.70
CA ASP A 16 -7.43 -12.68 -14.71
C ASP A 16 -8.01 -12.80 -13.30
N TYR A 17 -8.47 -11.68 -12.74
CA TYR A 17 -9.08 -11.63 -11.42
C TYR A 17 -10.28 -12.59 -11.24
N LYS A 18 -10.96 -13.00 -12.33
CA LYS A 18 -12.03 -14.01 -12.25
C LYS A 18 -11.50 -15.37 -11.85
N ARG A 19 -10.27 -15.72 -12.27
CA ARG A 19 -9.58 -16.95 -11.87
C ARG A 19 -9.21 -16.93 -10.40
N ALA A 20 -8.80 -15.78 -9.87
CA ALA A 20 -8.62 -15.61 -8.43
C ALA A 20 -9.96 -15.77 -7.65
N ILE A 21 -11.08 -15.25 -8.16
CA ILE A 21 -12.41 -15.46 -7.55
C ILE A 21 -12.77 -16.96 -7.53
N GLU A 22 -12.59 -17.64 -8.67
CA GLU A 22 -12.81 -19.09 -8.80
C GLU A 22 -11.97 -19.87 -7.79
N PHE A 23 -10.67 -19.56 -7.70
CA PHE A 23 -9.74 -20.19 -6.78
C PHE A 23 -10.18 -20.06 -5.31
N VAL A 24 -10.57 -18.86 -4.88
CA VAL A 24 -11.01 -18.64 -3.49
C VAL A 24 -12.31 -19.40 -3.21
N LYS A 25 -13.28 -19.37 -4.13
CA LYS A 25 -14.55 -20.12 -3.97
C LYS A 25 -14.32 -21.62 -3.92
N TRP A 26 -13.54 -22.15 -4.85
CA TRP A 26 -13.18 -23.56 -4.89
C TRP A 26 -12.45 -24.00 -3.62
N THR A 27 -11.52 -23.17 -3.12
CA THR A 27 -10.80 -23.44 -1.86
C THR A 27 -11.76 -23.54 -0.68
N LYS A 28 -12.71 -22.61 -0.56
CA LYS A 28 -13.73 -22.63 0.51
C LYS A 28 -14.65 -23.83 0.44
N GLU A 29 -14.97 -24.30 -0.77
CA GLU A 29 -15.81 -25.48 -0.99
C GLU A 29 -15.06 -26.79 -0.66
N LYS A 30 -13.81 -26.93 -1.12
CA LYS A 30 -13.02 -28.16 -0.94
C LYS A 30 -12.33 -28.26 0.42
N PHE A 31 -11.98 -27.13 1.02
CA PHE A 31 -11.25 -27.04 2.28
C PHE A 31 -11.96 -26.09 3.25
N PRO A 32 -13.16 -26.46 3.73
CA PRO A 32 -13.94 -25.59 4.60
C PRO A 32 -13.18 -25.31 5.91
N ALA A 33 -12.93 -24.03 6.17
CA ALA A 33 -12.30 -23.51 7.37
C ALA A 33 -13.11 -22.38 7.98
N ARG A 34 -12.87 -22.10 9.27
CA ARG A 34 -13.48 -20.95 9.98
C ARG A 34 -12.91 -19.62 9.52
N ARG A 35 -11.66 -19.63 9.03
CA ARG A 35 -10.90 -18.43 8.68
C ARG A 35 -10.01 -18.69 7.48
N TYR A 36 -9.79 -17.67 6.65
CA TYR A 36 -9.00 -17.77 5.42
C TYR A 36 -7.96 -16.67 5.32
N ILE A 37 -6.73 -17.06 4.95
CA ILE A 37 -5.67 -16.15 4.53
C ILE A 37 -5.56 -16.29 3.00
N LEU A 38 -5.72 -15.18 2.28
CA LEU A 38 -5.40 -15.10 0.86
C LEU A 38 -4.10 -14.33 0.71
N ILE A 39 -3.11 -14.97 0.07
CA ILE A 39 -1.84 -14.35 -0.25
C ILE A 39 -1.80 -14.20 -1.77
N LEU A 40 -1.77 -12.95 -2.26
CA LEU A 40 -1.53 -12.66 -3.66
C LEU A 40 -0.03 -12.41 -3.83
N TRP A 41 0.61 -13.21 -4.66
CA TRP A 41 2.05 -13.23 -4.88
C TRP A 41 2.37 -12.87 -6.32
N ASP A 42 3.49 -12.18 -6.48
CA ASP A 42 4.23 -11.78 -7.69
C ASP A 42 4.52 -10.26 -7.67
N HIS A 43 4.93 -9.64 -8.78
CA HIS A 43 5.13 -8.20 -8.89
C HIS A 43 3.95 -7.37 -8.33
N GLY A 44 4.22 -6.11 -8.00
CA GLY A 44 3.21 -5.17 -7.52
C GLY A 44 3.55 -3.73 -7.93
N SER A 45 2.53 -2.92 -8.21
CA SER A 45 2.70 -1.50 -8.55
C SER A 45 1.80 -0.58 -7.72
N GLY A 46 1.26 -1.08 -6.61
CA GLY A 46 0.32 -0.35 -5.78
C GLY A 46 -0.92 0.08 -6.56
N TRP A 47 -1.28 1.37 -6.46
CA TRP A 47 -2.44 1.92 -7.16
C TRP A 47 -2.18 2.26 -8.63
N LEU A 48 -0.95 2.11 -9.14
CA LEU A 48 -0.67 2.34 -10.55
C LEU A 48 -1.39 1.30 -11.42
N ASP A 49 -2.48 1.73 -12.07
CA ASP A 49 -3.25 0.94 -13.03
C ASP A 49 -2.93 1.43 -14.45
N PRO A 50 -1.97 0.80 -15.17
CA PRO A 50 -1.55 1.27 -16.47
C PRO A 50 -2.64 1.04 -17.53
N ARG A 51 -2.63 1.85 -18.59
CA ARG A 51 -3.45 1.54 -19.77
C ARG A 51 -3.00 0.20 -20.38
N LYS A 52 -3.86 -0.83 -20.34
CA LYS A 52 -3.64 -2.20 -20.89
C LYS A 52 -3.14 -2.26 -22.35
N LYS A 53 -3.20 -1.16 -23.12
CA LYS A 53 -2.69 -1.08 -24.50
C LYS A 53 -1.16 -0.93 -24.63
N GLN A 54 -0.42 -0.75 -23.53
CA GLN A 54 1.04 -0.72 -23.59
C GLN A 54 1.56 -2.16 -23.70
N LYS A 55 2.35 -2.45 -24.75
CA LYS A 55 2.96 -3.76 -25.04
C LYS A 55 3.96 -4.28 -23.98
N GLN A 56 4.14 -3.54 -22.88
CA GLN A 56 4.89 -3.97 -21.71
C GLN A 56 4.15 -3.53 -20.44
N PRO A 57 3.16 -4.32 -19.98
CA PRO A 57 2.48 -4.02 -18.73
C PRO A 57 3.33 -4.59 -17.59
N ASN A 58 4.30 -3.83 -17.08
CA ASN A 58 5.00 -4.18 -15.83
C ASN A 58 4.30 -3.56 -14.60
N LYS A 59 2.99 -3.28 -14.67
CA LYS A 59 2.23 -2.61 -13.58
C LYS A 59 0.87 -3.31 -13.37
N GLY A 60 0.57 -3.66 -12.12
CA GLY A 60 -0.43 -4.65 -11.69
C GLY A 60 0.05 -5.48 -10.50
N ILE A 61 -0.72 -6.51 -10.13
CA ILE A 61 -0.27 -7.65 -9.30
C ILE A 61 -0.59 -8.97 -10.02
N SER A 62 0.18 -10.03 -9.74
CA SER A 62 -0.06 -11.38 -10.28
C SER A 62 0.02 -11.39 -11.81
N PHE A 63 1.21 -11.17 -12.35
CA PHE A 63 1.41 -11.09 -13.79
C PHE A 63 1.45 -12.48 -14.38
N ASP A 64 0.78 -12.61 -15.52
CA ASP A 64 0.76 -13.82 -16.29
C ASP A 64 1.58 -13.58 -17.56
N ASP A 65 2.79 -14.12 -17.60
CA ASP A 65 3.74 -13.91 -18.72
C ASP A 65 3.23 -14.50 -20.03
N GLU A 66 2.39 -15.54 -19.98
CA GLU A 66 1.83 -16.19 -21.18
C GLU A 66 0.78 -15.30 -21.87
N THR A 67 -0.08 -14.66 -21.08
CA THR A 67 -1.19 -13.83 -21.59
C THR A 67 -0.89 -12.32 -21.60
N GLY A 68 0.11 -11.88 -20.82
CA GLY A 68 0.40 -10.48 -20.53
C GLY A 68 -0.66 -9.80 -19.65
N ASN A 69 -1.53 -10.59 -18.99
CA ASN A 69 -2.57 -10.08 -18.12
C ASN A 69 -2.04 -9.83 -16.70
N TYR A 70 -2.77 -9.02 -15.95
CA TYR A 70 -2.47 -8.69 -14.57
C TYR A 70 -3.76 -8.22 -13.87
N ILE A 71 -3.74 -8.30 -12.54
CA ILE A 71 -4.84 -7.85 -11.68
C ILE A 71 -4.59 -6.39 -11.28
N ASN A 72 -5.51 -5.48 -11.58
CA ASN A 72 -5.43 -4.08 -11.13
C ASN A 72 -6.07 -3.87 -9.74
N THR A 73 -5.88 -2.68 -9.15
CA THR A 73 -6.37 -2.34 -7.81
C THR A 73 -7.89 -2.51 -7.64
N GLU A 74 -8.70 -2.09 -8.63
CA GLU A 74 -10.16 -2.26 -8.59
C GLU A 74 -10.55 -3.74 -8.62
N GLU A 75 -9.82 -4.54 -9.39
CA GLU A 75 -10.02 -5.98 -9.51
C GLU A 75 -9.65 -6.75 -8.23
N ILE A 76 -8.66 -6.29 -7.45
CA ILE A 76 -8.41 -6.83 -6.10
C ILE A 76 -9.64 -6.65 -5.21
N GLY A 77 -10.27 -5.48 -5.25
CA GLY A 77 -11.53 -5.21 -4.55
C GLY A 77 -12.66 -6.15 -5.01
N LYS A 78 -12.76 -6.44 -6.32
CA LYS A 78 -13.69 -7.44 -6.88
C LYS A 78 -13.41 -8.84 -6.34
N ILE A 79 -12.14 -9.27 -6.28
CA ILE A 79 -11.75 -10.60 -5.80
C ILE A 79 -12.29 -10.85 -4.40
N VAL A 80 -11.99 -9.96 -3.44
CA VAL A 80 -12.43 -10.18 -2.05
C VAL A 80 -13.94 -10.01 -1.89
N ARG A 81 -14.58 -9.09 -2.62
CA ARG A 81 -16.04 -8.91 -2.55
C ARG A 81 -16.79 -10.12 -3.10
N GLU A 82 -16.45 -10.56 -4.30
CA GLU A 82 -17.22 -11.55 -5.04
C GLU A 82 -16.91 -13.00 -4.61
N SER A 83 -15.79 -13.21 -3.91
CA SER A 83 -15.45 -14.49 -3.24
C SER A 83 -16.00 -14.62 -1.82
N GLY A 84 -16.72 -13.61 -1.31
CA GLY A 84 -17.31 -13.63 0.03
C GLY A 84 -16.31 -13.32 1.15
N GLY A 85 -15.28 -12.53 0.87
CA GLY A 85 -14.31 -11.99 1.83
C GLY A 85 -13.28 -12.98 2.36
N VAL A 86 -12.25 -12.46 3.02
CA VAL A 86 -11.20 -13.25 3.70
C VAL A 86 -10.83 -12.62 5.04
N ASP A 87 -10.23 -13.38 5.95
CA ASP A 87 -9.80 -12.84 7.24
C ASP A 87 -8.55 -11.98 7.09
N ILE A 88 -7.57 -12.50 6.38
CA ILE A 88 -6.31 -11.82 6.12
C ILE A 88 -6.09 -11.80 4.61
N LEU A 89 -5.97 -10.61 4.04
CA LEU A 89 -5.43 -10.42 2.69
C LEU A 89 -3.97 -10.00 2.84
N ALA A 90 -3.04 -10.79 2.31
CA ALA A 90 -1.63 -10.45 2.30
C ALA A 90 -1.14 -10.30 0.86
N PHE A 91 -0.23 -9.36 0.67
CA PHE A 91 0.45 -9.13 -0.58
C PHE A 91 1.92 -9.46 -0.39
N ASP A 92 2.37 -10.54 -1.02
CA ASP A 92 3.78 -10.83 -1.21
C ASP A 92 4.18 -10.24 -2.57
N ALA A 93 4.06 -8.91 -2.61
CA ALA A 93 4.16 -8.08 -3.81
C ALA A 93 4.57 -6.65 -3.43
N CYS A 94 5.25 -5.97 -4.34
CA CYS A 94 5.75 -4.61 -4.16
C CYS A 94 4.61 -3.59 -4.00
N LEU A 95 4.81 -2.57 -3.14
CA LEU A 95 4.03 -1.33 -3.17
C LEU A 95 2.52 -1.49 -2.89
N MET A 96 2.08 -2.59 -2.27
CA MET A 96 0.65 -2.87 -2.09
C MET A 96 0.03 -2.24 -0.83
N GLN A 97 0.85 -1.67 0.05
CA GLN A 97 0.39 -1.03 1.29
C GLN A 97 0.05 0.46 1.09
N MET A 98 -0.85 0.71 0.13
CA MET A 98 -1.27 2.05 -0.28
C MET A 98 -2.69 2.32 0.21
N ALA A 99 -3.01 3.53 0.70
CA ALA A 99 -4.36 3.86 1.16
C ALA A 99 -5.43 3.67 0.06
N GLU A 100 -5.04 3.88 -1.19
CA GLU A 100 -5.80 3.61 -2.40
C GLU A 100 -6.21 2.13 -2.52
N VAL A 101 -5.25 1.21 -2.36
CA VAL A 101 -5.49 -0.25 -2.38
C VAL A 101 -6.31 -0.66 -1.17
N LEU A 102 -5.95 -0.17 0.01
CA LEU A 102 -6.66 -0.45 1.28
C LEU A 102 -8.14 -0.07 1.18
N THR A 103 -8.47 1.04 0.53
CA THR A 103 -9.86 1.52 0.35
C THR A 103 -10.71 0.59 -0.51
N GLU A 104 -10.12 -0.13 -1.46
CA GLU A 104 -10.85 -1.10 -2.29
C GLU A 104 -11.24 -2.35 -1.51
N VAL A 105 -10.40 -2.79 -0.55
CA VAL A 105 -10.54 -4.10 0.10
C VAL A 105 -11.12 -4.04 1.52
N LYS A 106 -11.25 -2.83 2.10
CA LYS A 106 -11.59 -2.63 3.53
C LYS A 106 -12.89 -3.30 4.01
N ASP A 107 -13.88 -3.44 3.14
CA ASP A 107 -15.22 -3.92 3.53
C ASP A 107 -15.34 -5.46 3.47
N HIS A 108 -14.34 -6.15 2.90
CA HIS A 108 -14.35 -7.61 2.67
C HIS A 108 -13.11 -8.33 3.22
N THR A 109 -12.32 -7.64 4.04
CA THR A 109 -11.15 -8.18 4.74
C THR A 109 -11.22 -7.83 6.23
N LYS A 110 -10.50 -8.55 7.11
CA LYS A 110 -10.33 -8.12 8.52
C LYS A 110 -8.98 -7.48 8.76
N ILE A 111 -7.93 -8.01 8.13
CA ILE A 111 -6.57 -7.49 8.16
C ILE A 111 -6.03 -7.45 6.74
N VAL A 112 -5.26 -6.41 6.43
CA VAL A 112 -4.44 -6.33 5.22
C VAL A 112 -2.97 -6.28 5.60
N ILE A 113 -2.14 -7.08 4.93
CA ILE A 113 -0.68 -7.11 5.10
C ILE A 113 -0.02 -6.79 3.77
N GLY A 114 0.92 -5.85 3.76
CA GLY A 114 1.62 -5.45 2.55
C GLY A 114 2.84 -4.59 2.84
N SER A 115 3.61 -4.35 1.78
CA SER A 115 4.79 -3.48 1.80
C SER A 115 4.47 -2.11 1.20
N GLU A 116 5.02 -1.05 1.79
CA GLU A 116 5.00 0.29 1.19
C GLU A 116 6.09 0.43 0.13
N GLU A 117 7.17 -0.34 0.27
CA GLU A 117 8.33 -0.38 -0.62
C GLU A 117 8.26 -1.62 -1.54
N THR A 118 9.17 -1.69 -2.50
CA THR A 118 9.48 -2.93 -3.22
C THR A 118 9.84 -4.06 -2.25
N VAL A 119 9.32 -5.26 -2.53
CA VAL A 119 9.64 -6.48 -1.76
C VAL A 119 10.81 -7.18 -2.45
N PRO A 120 11.90 -7.53 -1.74
CA PRO A 120 13.02 -8.21 -2.37
C PRO A 120 12.62 -9.61 -2.85
N GLY A 121 13.23 -10.10 -3.94
CA GLY A 121 12.77 -11.29 -4.70
C GLY A 121 12.68 -12.63 -3.95
N TYR A 122 13.16 -12.73 -2.70
CA TYR A 122 12.89 -13.89 -1.85
C TYR A 122 11.42 -13.98 -1.39
N GLY A 123 10.69 -12.86 -1.36
CA GLY A 123 9.31 -12.78 -0.88
C GLY A 123 9.16 -13.12 0.61
N TYR A 124 8.00 -13.64 0.98
CA TYR A 124 7.71 -13.98 2.36
C TYR A 124 8.45 -15.25 2.82
N PRO A 125 8.97 -15.28 4.07
CA PRO A 125 9.60 -16.48 4.61
C PRO A 125 8.53 -17.49 5.11
N TYR A 126 7.83 -18.16 4.18
CA TYR A 126 6.68 -19.04 4.45
C TYR A 126 6.88 -20.02 5.60
N GLY A 127 8.01 -20.73 5.64
CA GLY A 127 8.30 -21.68 6.73
C GLY A 127 8.35 -21.00 8.11
N LEU A 128 8.86 -19.77 8.21
CA LEU A 128 9.03 -19.09 9.49
C LEU A 128 7.71 -18.63 10.13
N PHE A 129 6.67 -18.37 9.33
CA PHE A 129 5.37 -17.95 9.88
C PHE A 129 4.30 -19.03 9.79
N LEU A 130 4.34 -19.95 8.82
CA LEU A 130 3.36 -21.04 8.76
C LEU A 130 3.54 -22.05 9.90
N ASP A 131 4.79 -22.38 10.27
CA ASP A 131 5.09 -23.32 11.36
C ASP A 131 4.40 -22.96 12.70
N PRO A 132 4.54 -21.74 13.24
CA PRO A 132 3.85 -21.37 14.47
C PRO A 132 2.32 -21.32 14.32
N ILE A 133 1.79 -20.95 13.15
CA ILE A 133 0.34 -20.90 12.89
C ILE A 133 -0.26 -22.32 12.89
N VAL A 134 0.41 -23.28 12.24
CA VAL A 134 -0.03 -24.68 12.22
C VAL A 134 0.05 -25.32 13.61
N LYS A 135 1.08 -24.99 14.40
CA LYS A 135 1.22 -25.47 15.78
C LYS A 135 0.20 -24.86 16.74
N ASN A 136 -0.33 -23.66 16.43
CA ASN A 136 -1.34 -22.99 17.23
C ASN A 136 -2.47 -22.41 16.37
N PRO A 137 -3.42 -23.25 15.89
CA PRO A 137 -4.53 -22.79 15.06
C PRO A 137 -5.53 -21.88 15.81
N SER A 138 -5.37 -21.71 17.13
CA SER A 138 -6.19 -20.81 17.94
C SER A 138 -5.73 -19.35 17.91
N MET A 139 -4.54 -19.06 17.35
CA MET A 139 -4.05 -17.68 17.18
C MET A 139 -5.10 -16.81 16.52
N SER A 140 -5.38 -15.64 17.10
CA SER A 140 -6.24 -14.61 16.52
C SER A 140 -5.65 -14.08 15.20
N ASN A 141 -6.47 -13.39 14.41
CA ASN A 141 -6.00 -12.81 13.15
C ASN A 141 -4.87 -11.80 13.39
N GLU A 142 -4.92 -11.03 14.49
CA GLU A 142 -3.86 -10.07 14.81
C GLU A 142 -2.56 -10.75 15.26
N GLU A 143 -2.64 -11.86 16.00
CA GLU A 143 -1.45 -12.65 16.34
C GLU A 143 -0.80 -13.25 15.10
N ILE A 144 -1.60 -13.81 14.19
CA ILE A 144 -1.11 -14.30 12.89
C ILE A 144 -0.41 -13.19 12.11
N ALA A 145 -1.04 -12.01 12.02
CA ALA A 145 -0.48 -10.88 11.30
C ALA A 145 0.83 -10.38 11.93
N LYS A 146 0.91 -10.29 13.26
CA LYS A 146 2.15 -9.97 13.99
C LYS A 146 3.24 -11.00 13.71
N THR A 147 2.90 -12.29 13.68
CA THR A 147 3.85 -13.36 13.37
C THR A 147 4.40 -13.21 11.96
N ILE A 148 3.55 -12.99 10.95
CA ILE A 148 3.98 -12.76 9.55
C ILE A 148 4.95 -11.57 9.49
N VAL A 149 4.56 -10.41 10.02
CA VAL A 149 5.39 -9.19 9.99
C VAL A 149 6.71 -9.37 10.74
N SER A 150 6.69 -10.02 11.90
CA SER A 150 7.90 -10.25 12.68
C SER A 150 8.87 -11.24 12.02
N SER A 151 8.34 -12.28 11.36
CA SER A 151 9.14 -13.27 10.63
C SER A 151 9.77 -12.65 9.39
N PHE A 152 9.00 -11.83 8.65
CA PHE A 152 9.50 -11.06 7.52
C PHE A 152 10.65 -10.13 7.92
N LYS A 153 10.45 -9.32 8.98
CA LYS A 153 11.51 -8.44 9.49
C LYS A 153 12.77 -9.21 9.87
N LYS A 154 12.65 -10.27 10.69
CA LYS A 154 13.80 -11.07 11.12
C LYS A 154 14.58 -11.65 9.93
N PHE A 155 13.86 -12.10 8.91
CA PHE A 155 14.47 -12.65 7.70
C PHE A 155 15.27 -11.58 6.94
N TYR A 156 14.69 -10.40 6.71
CA TYR A 156 15.38 -9.33 5.97
C TYR A 156 16.46 -8.60 6.77
N ASP A 157 16.32 -8.49 8.09
CA ASP A 157 17.41 -8.07 8.99
C ASP A 157 18.61 -9.02 8.88
N PHE A 158 18.37 -10.34 8.87
CA PHE A 158 19.42 -11.35 8.69
C PHE A 158 20.11 -11.23 7.33
N LEU A 159 19.34 -11.00 6.26
CA LEU A 159 19.87 -10.78 4.92
C LEU A 159 20.53 -9.40 4.74
N LYS A 160 20.37 -8.49 5.70
CA LYS A 160 20.78 -7.07 5.60
C LYS A 160 20.23 -6.38 4.35
N GLN A 161 19.01 -6.75 3.96
CA GLN A 161 18.32 -6.17 2.81
C GLN A 161 17.22 -5.23 3.28
N PRO A 162 17.08 -4.05 2.64
CA PRO A 162 16.02 -3.12 2.99
C PRO A 162 14.66 -3.68 2.61
N ALA A 163 13.70 -3.58 3.52
CA ALA A 163 12.34 -4.03 3.28
C ALA A 163 11.37 -3.35 4.26
N THR A 164 10.12 -3.18 3.84
CA THR A 164 9.02 -2.78 4.74
C THR A 164 7.92 -3.82 4.70
N LEU A 165 7.23 -3.99 5.83
CA LEU A 165 5.98 -4.74 5.86
C LEU A 165 5.15 -4.25 7.03
N SER A 166 3.85 -4.08 6.82
CA SER A 166 2.93 -3.75 7.89
C SER A 166 1.62 -4.50 7.78
N ALA A 167 0.96 -4.67 8.92
CA ALA A 167 -0.37 -5.23 9.03
C ALA A 167 -1.33 -4.18 9.58
N VAL A 168 -2.46 -3.96 8.92
CA VAL A 168 -3.46 -2.94 9.30
C VAL A 168 -4.84 -3.54 9.49
N ARG A 169 -5.62 -2.96 10.41
CA ARG A 169 -7.01 -3.35 10.66
C ARG A 169 -7.94 -2.79 9.59
N SER A 170 -8.62 -3.65 8.83
CA SER A 170 -9.51 -3.22 7.77
C SER A 170 -10.68 -2.38 8.27
N SER A 171 -11.19 -2.70 9.47
CA SER A 171 -12.26 -1.96 10.14
C SER A 171 -11.91 -0.51 10.48
N LYS A 172 -10.62 -0.13 10.43
CA LYS A 172 -10.14 1.22 10.70
C LYS A 172 -9.88 2.04 9.43
N ILE A 173 -9.91 1.44 8.25
CA ILE A 173 -9.59 2.12 6.99
C ILE A 173 -10.61 3.24 6.67
N SER A 174 -11.91 3.04 6.90
CA SER A 174 -12.89 4.14 6.74
C SER A 174 -12.60 5.32 7.68
N GLY A 175 -12.09 5.03 8.89
CA GLY A 175 -11.63 6.04 9.84
C GLY A 175 -10.36 6.75 9.37
N LEU A 176 -9.42 6.00 8.78
CA LEU A 176 -8.21 6.54 8.14
C LEU A 176 -8.59 7.52 7.01
N ASN A 177 -9.47 7.11 6.10
CA ASN A 177 -9.93 7.94 4.98
C ASN A 177 -10.51 9.27 5.49
N ARG A 178 -11.28 9.24 6.58
CA ARG A 178 -11.83 10.45 7.21
C ARG A 178 -10.73 11.36 7.76
N VAL A 179 -9.77 10.85 8.55
CA VAL A 179 -8.72 11.69 9.14
C VAL A 179 -7.73 12.21 8.09
N ILE A 180 -7.49 11.46 7.01
CA ILE A 180 -6.75 11.93 5.83
C ILE A 180 -7.51 13.06 5.15
N SER A 181 -8.82 12.92 4.94
CA SER A 181 -9.67 13.95 4.33
C SER A 181 -9.67 15.25 5.15
N ASP A 182 -9.79 15.15 6.47
CA ASP A 182 -9.71 16.29 7.38
C ASP A 182 -8.35 16.99 7.33
N PHE A 183 -7.26 16.21 7.33
CA PHE A 183 -5.90 16.74 7.23
C PHE A 183 -5.67 17.45 5.89
N ALA A 184 -6.07 16.84 4.77
CA ALA A 184 -5.97 17.43 3.44
C ALA A 184 -6.72 18.77 3.33
N LYS A 185 -7.96 18.83 3.84
CA LYS A 185 -8.76 20.08 3.86
C LYS A 185 -8.09 21.16 4.71
N ALA A 186 -7.56 20.78 5.88
CA ALA A 186 -6.86 21.71 6.76
C ALA A 186 -5.58 22.23 6.10
N ALA A 187 -4.82 21.36 5.41
CA ALA A 187 -3.59 21.73 4.73
C ALA A 187 -3.82 22.75 3.60
N MET A 188 -4.86 22.54 2.80
CA MET A 188 -5.26 23.49 1.75
C MET A 188 -5.75 24.83 2.32
N THR A 189 -6.41 24.81 3.48
CA THR A 189 -7.01 26.01 4.11
C THR A 189 -5.98 26.86 4.86
N ALA A 190 -5.01 26.22 5.53
CA ALA A 190 -3.98 26.90 6.31
C ALA A 190 -2.96 27.63 5.44
N ASP A 191 -2.79 27.23 4.18
CA ASP A 191 -1.88 27.87 3.22
C ASP A 191 -0.42 27.90 3.74
N GLU A 192 0.00 26.88 4.49
CA GLU A 192 1.38 26.68 4.97
C GLU A 192 2.24 26.08 3.84
N ILE A 193 2.34 26.81 2.73
CA ILE A 193 2.92 26.31 1.47
C ILE A 193 4.35 25.80 1.65
N GLU A 194 5.18 26.51 2.42
CA GLU A 194 6.57 26.10 2.65
C GLU A 194 6.66 24.82 3.49
N ALA A 195 5.75 24.60 4.43
CA ALA A 195 5.66 23.34 5.17
C ALA A 195 5.28 22.18 4.24
N VAL A 196 4.33 22.40 3.33
CA VAL A 196 3.90 21.40 2.33
C VAL A 196 5.04 21.09 1.33
N LYS A 197 5.75 22.10 0.81
CA LYS A 197 6.92 21.91 -0.05
C LYS A 197 8.02 21.11 0.63
N LYS A 198 8.28 21.44 1.91
CA LYS A 198 9.27 20.72 2.73
C LYS A 198 8.87 19.26 2.88
N ALA A 199 7.62 18.98 3.24
CA ALA A 199 7.13 17.61 3.36
C ALA A 199 7.17 16.84 2.03
N ARG A 200 6.80 17.46 0.91
CA ARG A 200 6.90 16.83 -0.42
C ARG A 200 8.33 16.43 -0.76
N THR A 201 9.32 17.21 -0.34
CA THR A 201 10.74 16.97 -0.59
C THR A 201 11.34 15.93 0.36
N ASP A 202 10.97 16.02 1.63
CA ASP A 202 11.63 15.29 2.71
C ASP A 202 10.96 13.98 3.10
N VAL A 203 9.71 13.75 2.69
CA VAL A 203 9.00 12.51 2.98
C VAL A 203 9.82 11.29 2.54
N ILE A 204 9.75 10.20 3.31
CA ILE A 204 10.24 8.90 2.86
C ILE A 204 9.45 8.46 1.62
N ARG A 205 10.17 8.15 0.54
CA ARG A 205 9.59 7.74 -0.75
C ARG A 205 9.96 6.32 -1.10
N PHE A 206 9.10 5.68 -1.86
CA PHE A 206 9.23 4.28 -2.26
C PHE A 206 9.52 4.16 -3.75
N ASP A 207 10.23 3.12 -4.17
CA ASP A 207 10.67 2.98 -5.56
C ASP A 207 9.51 2.64 -6.50
N ILE A 208 9.59 3.12 -7.75
CA ILE A 208 8.58 2.89 -8.79
C ILE A 208 9.22 2.46 -10.12
N VAL A 209 10.41 2.98 -10.43
CA VAL A 209 11.07 2.79 -11.73
C VAL A 209 12.50 2.25 -11.64
N GLY A 210 13.07 2.14 -10.43
CA GLY A 210 14.46 1.70 -10.26
C GLY A 210 15.48 2.86 -10.23
N GLU A 211 16.73 2.50 -9.95
CA GLU A 211 17.81 3.46 -9.66
C GLU A 211 18.32 4.16 -10.92
N GLU A 212 18.34 3.45 -12.05
CA GLU A 212 18.79 3.99 -13.33
C GLU A 212 17.92 5.17 -13.78
N ASP A 213 16.60 5.05 -13.61
CA ASP A 213 15.62 6.06 -14.04
C ASP A 213 15.32 7.12 -12.97
N ASP A 214 15.44 6.80 -11.68
CA ASP A 214 15.16 7.74 -10.58
C ASP A 214 16.15 7.63 -9.40
N PRO A 215 17.45 7.92 -9.59
CA PRO A 215 18.49 7.62 -8.60
C PRO A 215 18.25 8.29 -7.23
N ASN A 216 17.52 9.41 -7.21
CA ASN A 216 17.25 10.19 -6.01
C ASN A 216 15.77 10.20 -5.59
N LYS A 217 14.94 9.30 -6.14
CA LYS A 217 13.49 9.23 -5.85
C LYS A 217 12.73 10.55 -6.06
N LYS A 218 13.16 11.34 -7.05
CA LYS A 218 12.57 12.64 -7.37
C LYS A 218 11.31 12.53 -8.23
N ILE A 219 11.15 11.46 -9.01
CA ILE A 219 9.93 11.22 -9.79
C ILE A 219 8.95 10.29 -9.08
N SER A 220 9.41 9.51 -8.09
CA SER A 220 8.51 8.71 -7.25
C SER A 220 7.41 9.57 -6.64
N PHE A 221 6.19 9.06 -6.68
CA PHE A 221 5.00 9.67 -6.11
C PHE A 221 4.34 8.83 -5.01
N PHE A 222 5.05 7.82 -4.50
CA PHE A 222 4.63 7.05 -3.32
C PHE A 222 5.42 7.53 -2.11
N GLY A 223 4.72 7.87 -1.02
CA GLY A 223 5.37 8.21 0.24
C GLY A 223 4.47 8.03 1.44
N ASP A 224 5.10 7.84 2.59
CA ASP A 224 4.42 7.52 3.85
C ASP A 224 3.62 8.72 4.38
N ILE A 225 2.33 8.50 4.64
CA ILE A 225 1.40 9.57 5.05
C ILE A 225 1.64 10.07 6.47
N TYR A 226 2.14 9.21 7.38
CA TYR A 226 2.49 9.64 8.74
C TYR A 226 3.67 10.61 8.69
N ASN A 227 4.75 10.23 8.00
CA ASN A 227 5.97 11.00 7.88
C ASN A 227 5.72 12.32 7.16
N PHE A 228 4.90 12.29 6.09
CA PHE A 228 4.47 13.50 5.41
C PHE A 228 3.74 14.47 6.36
N ALA A 229 2.76 13.98 7.12
CA ALA A 229 2.02 14.80 8.08
C ALA A 229 2.91 15.32 9.22
N ASP A 230 3.88 14.51 9.68
CA ASP A 230 4.82 14.91 10.72
C ASP A 230 5.75 16.04 10.26
N ILE A 231 6.26 15.95 9.02
CA ILE A 231 7.10 17.01 8.44
C ILE A 231 6.29 18.30 8.30
N ILE A 232 5.05 18.25 7.82
CA ILE A 232 4.18 19.44 7.78
C ILE A 232 4.03 20.03 9.18
N ALA A 233 3.62 19.24 10.16
CA ALA A 233 3.37 19.71 11.53
C ALA A 233 4.60 20.39 12.18
N LYS A 234 5.81 19.90 11.87
CA LYS A 234 7.08 20.45 12.37
C LYS A 234 7.54 21.72 11.65
N ASN A 235 7.00 22.01 10.48
CA ASN A 235 7.42 23.15 9.64
C ASN A 235 6.32 24.21 9.47
N ILE A 236 5.21 24.11 10.21
CA ILE A 236 4.21 25.18 10.32
C ILE A 236 4.86 26.43 10.91
N SER A 237 4.71 27.55 10.21
CA SER A 237 5.39 28.81 10.54
C SER A 237 4.47 29.86 11.14
N LYS A 238 3.17 29.85 10.78
CA LYS A 238 2.18 30.80 11.26
C LYS A 238 1.55 30.30 12.55
N ASN A 239 1.16 31.25 13.40
CA ASN A 239 0.49 30.98 14.68
C ASN A 239 -1.00 31.37 14.65
N ASP A 240 -1.62 31.33 13.47
CA ASP A 240 -3.05 31.60 13.32
C ASP A 240 -3.90 30.33 13.54
N GLU A 241 -5.21 30.53 13.69
CA GLU A 241 -6.17 29.45 13.95
C GLU A 241 -6.11 28.33 12.91
N LYS A 242 -5.91 28.67 11.62
CA LYS A 242 -5.90 27.68 10.54
C LYS A 242 -4.65 26.82 10.59
N SER A 243 -3.49 27.43 10.86
CA SER A 243 -2.22 26.73 11.06
C SER A 243 -2.23 25.85 12.31
N LEU A 244 -2.81 26.32 13.41
CA LEU A 244 -3.00 25.50 14.61
C LEU A 244 -3.93 24.31 14.36
N ASN A 245 -5.03 24.53 13.62
CA ASN A 245 -5.92 23.44 13.21
C ASN A 245 -5.21 22.43 12.29
N LEU A 246 -4.38 22.86 11.33
CA LEU A 246 -3.57 21.95 10.52
C LEU A 246 -2.66 21.08 11.39
N LYS A 247 -1.96 21.67 12.36
CA LYS A 247 -1.11 20.92 13.30
C LYS A 247 -1.91 19.86 14.05
N MET A 248 -3.06 20.25 14.60
CA MET A 248 -3.95 19.32 15.31
C MET A 248 -4.42 18.17 14.40
N LYS A 249 -4.81 18.45 13.15
CA LYS A 249 -5.24 17.40 12.21
C LYS A 249 -4.10 16.47 11.82
N ALA A 250 -2.87 16.98 11.69
CA ALA A 250 -1.70 16.15 11.48
C ALA A 250 -1.44 15.21 12.68
N ASP A 251 -1.54 15.71 13.91
CA ASP A 251 -1.36 14.91 15.13
C ASP A 251 -2.46 13.84 15.29
N ILE A 252 -3.71 14.16 14.95
CA ILE A 252 -4.82 13.19 14.92
C ILE A 252 -4.56 12.08 13.90
N LEU A 253 -4.13 12.44 12.68
CA LEU A 253 -3.81 11.48 11.63
C LEU A 253 -2.69 10.53 12.06
N LYS A 254 -1.59 11.09 12.57
CA LYS A 254 -0.44 10.32 13.09
C LYS A 254 -0.86 9.34 14.18
N SER A 255 -1.57 9.82 15.20
CA SER A 255 -2.03 9.00 16.33
C SER A 255 -3.02 7.93 15.87
N PHE A 256 -3.89 8.24 14.90
CA PHE A 256 -4.83 7.25 14.34
C PHE A 256 -4.08 6.08 13.68
N ILE A 257 -3.01 6.38 12.94
CA ILE A 257 -2.18 5.36 12.28
C ILE A 257 -1.53 4.45 13.33
N THR A 258 -0.86 5.02 14.34
CA THR A 258 -0.10 4.25 15.33
C THR A 258 -0.99 3.51 16.33
N ASP A 259 -2.08 4.13 16.76
CA ASP A 259 -2.82 3.65 17.93
C ASP A 259 -4.03 2.79 17.54
N GLN A 260 -4.56 2.98 16.32
CA GLN A 260 -5.78 2.31 15.89
C GLN A 260 -5.59 1.44 14.65
N LEU A 261 -4.92 1.96 13.62
CA LEU A 261 -4.84 1.30 12.33
C LEU A 261 -3.82 0.15 12.32
N VAL A 262 -2.56 0.46 12.63
CA VAL A 262 -1.43 -0.47 12.47
C VAL A 262 -1.40 -1.47 13.62
N ILE A 263 -1.31 -2.74 13.27
CA ILE A 263 -1.21 -3.88 14.20
C ILE A 263 0.27 -4.20 14.46
N ALA A 264 1.07 -4.18 13.39
CA ALA A 264 2.49 -4.47 13.40
C ALA A 264 3.17 -3.78 12.22
N ARG A 265 4.43 -3.40 12.41
CA ARG A 265 5.34 -2.90 11.36
C ARG A 265 6.69 -3.58 11.50
N GLY A 266 7.32 -3.89 10.38
CA GLY A 266 8.56 -4.64 10.28
C GLY A 266 9.45 -4.06 9.20
N ASN A 267 10.20 -3.02 9.54
CA ASN A 267 11.09 -2.33 8.61
C ASN A 267 12.54 -2.75 8.86
N SER A 268 13.33 -2.85 7.79
CA SER A 268 14.74 -3.23 7.86
C SER A 268 15.54 -2.28 6.97
N GLY A 269 16.69 -1.80 7.47
CA GLY A 269 17.64 -1.03 6.66
C GLY A 269 17.20 0.39 6.28
N GLN A 270 17.82 0.88 5.21
CA GLN A 270 17.62 2.21 4.64
C GLN A 270 17.23 2.06 3.18
N GLU A 271 16.44 2.99 2.67
CA GLU A 271 16.22 3.06 1.24
C GLU A 271 17.42 3.69 0.52
N ARG A 272 17.47 3.59 -0.81
CA ARG A 272 18.66 3.94 -1.61
C ARG A 272 19.19 5.36 -1.45
N THR A 273 18.37 6.35 -1.07
CA THR A 273 18.84 7.72 -0.80
C THR A 273 19.40 7.91 0.61
N GLY A 274 19.49 6.82 1.39
CA GLY A 274 20.05 6.78 2.74
C GLY A 274 19.04 7.07 3.85
N LYS A 275 17.77 7.31 3.54
CA LYS A 275 16.74 7.52 4.59
C LYS A 275 16.43 6.18 5.26
N SER A 276 16.32 6.20 6.59
CA SER A 276 15.89 5.01 7.34
C SER A 276 14.46 4.62 6.96
N LEU A 277 14.25 3.33 6.70
CA LEU A 277 12.92 2.77 6.51
C LEU A 277 12.09 2.76 7.80
N ASP A 278 12.68 3.07 8.96
CA ASP A 278 11.90 3.32 10.19
C ASP A 278 10.97 4.55 10.10
N LEU A 279 11.17 5.39 9.08
CA LEU A 279 10.26 6.49 8.74
C LEU A 279 8.98 6.01 8.04
N ALA A 280 8.89 4.75 7.63
CA ALA A 280 7.69 4.13 7.08
C ALA A 280 6.80 3.58 8.21
N TYR A 281 5.58 4.11 8.34
CA TYR A 281 4.64 3.82 9.42
C TYR A 281 3.54 2.84 9.01
N GLY A 282 3.58 2.33 7.77
CA GLY A 282 2.76 1.23 7.33
C GLY A 282 1.65 1.60 6.36
N VAL A 283 1.58 2.84 5.87
CA VAL A 283 0.65 3.23 4.79
C VAL A 283 1.25 4.34 3.94
N SER A 284 1.35 4.08 2.64
CA SER A 284 1.75 5.06 1.64
C SER A 284 0.53 5.64 0.91
N VAL A 285 0.70 6.82 0.33
CA VAL A 285 -0.31 7.53 -0.49
C VAL A 285 0.37 8.21 -1.68
N TYR A 286 -0.43 8.67 -2.64
CA TYR A 286 0.05 9.58 -3.68
C TYR A 286 0.52 10.92 -3.08
N ILE A 287 1.82 11.22 -3.18
CA ILE A 287 2.40 12.53 -2.93
C ILE A 287 3.07 13.04 -4.21
N ALA A 288 2.67 14.22 -4.70
CA ALA A 288 3.22 14.83 -5.91
C ALA A 288 4.75 14.73 -5.95
N PRO A 289 5.38 14.36 -7.09
CA PRO A 289 6.83 14.22 -7.20
C PRO A 289 7.60 15.49 -6.83
N VAL A 290 8.86 15.31 -6.48
CA VAL A 290 9.79 16.43 -6.26
C VAL A 290 10.16 17.09 -7.59
N ASP A 291 10.31 16.29 -8.66
CA ASP A 291 10.52 16.82 -10.00
C ASP A 291 9.24 17.45 -10.54
N THR A 292 9.21 18.78 -10.54
CA THR A 292 8.07 19.60 -11.01
C THR A 292 7.82 19.49 -12.52
N LYS A 293 8.73 18.88 -13.29
CA LYS A 293 8.49 18.57 -14.71
C LYS A 293 7.49 17.43 -14.90
N ILE A 294 7.28 16.60 -13.87
CA ILE A 294 6.25 15.57 -13.87
C ILE A 294 4.95 16.22 -13.46
N THR A 295 4.02 16.43 -14.40
CA THR A 295 2.73 17.07 -14.12
C THR A 295 1.67 16.03 -13.80
N ILE A 296 0.55 16.45 -13.20
CA ILE A 296 -0.58 15.55 -12.95
C ILE A 296 -1.12 14.95 -14.27
N GLU A 297 -1.12 15.72 -15.36
CA GLU A 297 -1.56 15.22 -16.67
C GLU A 297 -0.61 14.14 -17.22
N LYS A 298 0.71 14.25 -16.96
CA LYS A 298 1.66 13.19 -17.33
C LYS A 298 1.37 11.90 -16.56
N ILE A 299 1.10 11.99 -15.27
CA ILE A 299 0.73 10.84 -14.44
C ILE A 299 -0.61 10.27 -14.91
N ASP A 300 -1.66 11.08 -15.03
CA ASP A 300 -2.97 10.62 -15.50
C ASP A 300 -2.91 10.02 -16.91
N SER A 301 -2.00 10.48 -17.76
CA SER A 301 -1.80 9.91 -19.10
C SER A 301 -1.26 8.47 -19.06
N ILE A 302 -0.59 8.03 -18.00
CA ILE A 302 -0.13 6.63 -17.91
C ILE A 302 -1.15 5.72 -17.25
N LEU A 303 -2.19 6.28 -16.62
CA LEU A 303 -3.23 5.54 -15.92
C LEU A 303 -4.39 5.17 -16.83
N LYS A 304 -5.10 4.08 -16.49
CA LYS A 304 -6.36 3.67 -17.11
C LYS A 304 -7.46 4.73 -16.96
N ALA A 305 -7.46 5.42 -15.82
CA ALA A 305 -8.33 6.55 -15.52
C ALA A 305 -7.56 7.59 -14.69
N PRO A 306 -7.92 8.88 -14.75
CA PRO A 306 -7.31 9.91 -13.91
C PRO A 306 -7.35 9.54 -12.42
N TYR A 307 -6.36 9.96 -11.64
CA TYR A 307 -6.29 9.63 -10.21
C TYR A 307 -7.55 10.07 -9.43
N SER A 308 -8.20 11.17 -9.85
CA SER A 308 -9.46 11.63 -9.28
C SER A 308 -10.61 10.63 -9.39
N ASN A 309 -10.50 9.61 -10.25
CA ASN A 309 -11.51 8.56 -10.39
C ASN A 309 -11.37 7.42 -9.37
N PHE A 310 -10.24 7.33 -8.69
CA PHE A 310 -9.98 6.28 -7.69
C PHE A 310 -10.95 6.42 -6.51
N LYS A 311 -11.38 5.29 -5.93
CA LYS A 311 -12.33 5.28 -4.80
C LYS A 311 -11.81 6.09 -3.62
N PHE A 312 -10.52 5.95 -3.28
CA PHE A 312 -9.87 6.75 -2.23
C PHE A 312 -9.89 8.25 -2.52
N ALA A 313 -9.62 8.66 -3.76
CA ALA A 313 -9.68 10.07 -4.15
C ALA A 313 -11.12 10.63 -4.10
N LYS A 314 -12.14 9.80 -4.33
CA LYS A 314 -13.56 10.19 -4.20
C LYS A 314 -14.07 10.22 -2.76
N GLU A 315 -13.58 9.32 -1.91
CA GLU A 315 -13.96 9.24 -0.50
C GLU A 315 -13.25 10.28 0.38
N THR A 316 -12.18 10.89 -0.13
CA THR A 316 -11.33 11.82 0.62
C THR A 316 -11.14 13.13 -0.14
N ALA A 317 -10.62 14.16 0.54
CA ALA A 317 -10.14 15.37 -0.13
C ALA A 317 -8.68 15.22 -0.65
N TRP A 318 -8.15 13.99 -0.71
CA TRP A 318 -6.74 13.79 -1.04
C TRP A 318 -6.43 14.12 -2.50
N GLY A 319 -7.33 13.78 -3.44
CA GLY A 319 -7.16 14.14 -4.85
C GLY A 319 -7.05 15.65 -5.08
N ASP A 320 -7.89 16.45 -4.39
CA ASP A 320 -7.83 17.90 -4.43
C ASP A 320 -6.52 18.42 -3.81
N PHE A 321 -6.04 17.78 -2.74
CA PHE A 321 -4.79 18.18 -2.10
C PHE A 321 -3.55 17.80 -2.93
N VAL A 322 -3.59 16.69 -3.67
CA VAL A 322 -2.59 16.36 -4.69
C VAL A 322 -2.54 17.45 -5.75
N LYS A 323 -3.70 17.88 -6.27
CA LYS A 323 -3.79 18.98 -7.24
C LYS A 323 -3.24 20.29 -6.65
N PHE A 324 -3.58 20.61 -5.40
CA PHE A 324 -3.03 21.75 -4.68
C PHE A 324 -1.49 21.70 -4.58
N MET A 325 -0.89 20.53 -4.32
CA MET A 325 0.58 20.38 -4.28
C MET A 325 1.22 20.67 -5.65
N TYR A 326 0.56 20.27 -6.74
CA TYR A 326 1.02 20.59 -8.10
C TYR A 326 0.90 22.07 -8.44
N GLU A 327 -0.12 22.76 -7.95
CA GLU A 327 -0.41 24.15 -8.34
C GLU A 327 0.33 25.17 -7.47
N LYS A 328 0.31 24.97 -6.14
CA LYS A 328 0.75 25.97 -5.17
C LYS A 328 2.03 25.63 -4.45
N ALA A 329 2.35 24.34 -4.31
CA ALA A 329 3.53 23.88 -3.59
C ALA A 329 4.66 23.43 -4.52
N LYS A 330 4.85 24.05 -5.70
CA LYS A 330 5.95 23.75 -6.64
C LYS A 330 7.33 24.04 -6.08
#